data_AF-A0A2S9FM40-F1
#
_entry.id   AF-A0A2S9FM40-F1
#
_cell.length_a   1.000
_cell.length_b   1.000
_cell.length_c   1.000
_cell.angle_alpha   90.00
_cell.angle_beta   90.00
_cell.angle_gamma   90.00
#
_symmetry.space_group_name_H-M   'P 1'
#
loop_
_entity.id
_entity.type
_entity.pdbx_description
1 polymer ?
#
loop_
_entity_poly.entity_id
_entity_poly.type
_entity_poly.pdbx_seq_one_letter_code
_entity_poly.pdbx_strand_id
1 'polypeptide(L)'
;MHEMTIDHIHEDIGLMVQDFASGFFTTLTHLPRWSDYLRDNDQTPGYQFLRMMLQVLTHQDGRQRRWVLKSPQHLEQFVPIMNVFPDATFIVTHRDPVDVSVSMATMMTYTMRMSIDEVDVRTVAGYWIDRIDEMLSACLRDHDKLPP
;
A
#
# COMPACT_ATOMS: atom_id res chain seq x y z
N MET A 1 -12.29 -5.59 -8.16
CA MET A 1 -12.72 -4.77 -7.01
C MET A 1 -13.64 -5.59 -6.12
N HIS A 2 -13.53 -5.40 -4.81
CA HIS A 2 -14.48 -5.94 -3.84
C HIS A 2 -15.45 -4.84 -3.39
N GLU A 3 -16.56 -5.23 -2.79
CA GLU A 3 -17.51 -4.29 -2.21
C GLU A 3 -16.85 -3.51 -1.06
N MET A 4 -17.10 -2.20 -1.00
CA MET A 4 -16.66 -1.35 0.10
C MET A 4 -17.87 -0.77 0.83
N THR A 5 -18.31 -1.45 1.89
CA THR A 5 -19.41 -0.98 2.73
C THR A 5 -18.89 -0.04 3.83
N ILE A 6 -19.81 0.70 4.45
CA ILE A 6 -19.51 1.71 5.48
C ILE A 6 -18.90 1.12 6.76
N ASP A 7 -19.25 -0.14 7.09
CA ASP A 7 -18.81 -0.80 8.33
C ASP A 7 -17.64 -1.77 8.09
N HIS A 8 -17.19 -1.92 6.83
CA HIS A 8 -16.12 -2.84 6.50
C HIS A 8 -14.74 -2.29 6.87
N ILE A 9 -13.83 -3.18 7.26
CA ILE A 9 -12.43 -2.83 7.55
C ILE A 9 -11.72 -2.58 6.22
N HIS A 10 -11.22 -1.37 6.04
CA HIS A 10 -10.50 -0.95 4.84
C HIS A 10 -9.01 -0.83 5.09
N GLU A 11 -8.27 -0.79 3.99
CA GLU A 11 -6.85 -0.50 3.99
C GLU A 11 -6.59 0.97 4.39
N ASP A 12 -5.52 1.21 5.13
CA ASP A 12 -5.13 2.54 5.61
C ASP A 12 -4.64 3.48 4.49
N ILE A 13 -4.33 2.94 3.30
CA ILE A 13 -4.10 3.74 2.08
C ILE A 13 -5.23 4.73 1.78
N GLY A 14 -6.47 4.44 2.20
CA GLY A 14 -7.60 5.38 2.06
C GLY A 14 -7.49 6.60 2.96
N LEU A 15 -6.84 6.49 4.12
CA LEU A 15 -6.54 7.65 4.99
C LEU A 15 -5.38 8.46 4.42
N MET A 16 -4.34 7.78 3.93
CA MET A 16 -3.13 8.40 3.39
C MET A 16 -3.33 9.15 2.06
N VAL A 17 -4.44 8.91 1.35
CA VAL A 17 -4.79 9.62 0.11
C VAL A 17 -4.82 11.13 0.30
N GLN A 18 -5.24 11.62 1.47
CA GLN A 18 -5.43 13.05 1.73
C GLN A 18 -4.11 13.85 1.74
N ASP A 19 -3.00 13.19 2.03
CA ASP A 19 -1.66 13.80 2.07
C ASP A 19 -0.81 13.44 0.84
N PHE A 20 -1.42 12.82 -0.19
CA PHE A 20 -0.71 12.38 -1.38
C PHE A 20 0.53 11.51 -1.03
N ALA A 21 0.37 10.57 -0.09
CA ALA A 21 1.42 9.62 0.29
C ALA A 21 0.98 8.16 0.07
N SER A 22 -0.04 7.95 -0.76
CA SER A 22 -0.75 6.68 -0.89
C SER A 22 -0.58 6.04 -2.25
N GLY A 23 -0.29 4.74 -2.25
CA GLY A 23 -0.32 3.87 -3.42
C GLY A 23 -1.73 3.66 -3.98
N PHE A 24 -2.79 4.12 -3.30
CA PHE A 24 -4.17 4.02 -3.78
C PHE A 24 -4.33 4.50 -5.23
N PHE A 25 -3.71 5.62 -5.59
CA PHE A 25 -3.78 6.16 -6.96
C PHE A 25 -3.23 5.19 -8.02
N THR A 26 -2.20 4.40 -7.68
CA THR A 26 -1.63 3.39 -8.59
C THR A 26 -2.64 2.28 -8.94
N THR A 27 -3.62 2.06 -8.06
CA THR A 27 -4.66 1.03 -8.25
C THR A 27 -5.90 1.54 -9.00
N LEU A 28 -6.02 2.87 -9.15
CA LEU A 28 -7.12 3.50 -9.90
C LEU A 28 -6.81 3.60 -11.40
N THR A 29 -5.56 3.90 -11.75
CA THR A 29 -5.13 4.06 -13.13
C THR A 29 -3.61 3.87 -13.26
N HIS A 30 -3.13 3.71 -14.49
CA HIS A 30 -1.72 3.47 -14.76
C HIS A 30 -0.89 4.75 -14.57
N LEU A 31 -0.29 4.90 -13.38
CA LEU A 31 0.49 6.07 -12.96
C LEU A 31 1.92 5.68 -12.54
N PRO A 32 2.80 5.23 -13.46
CA PRO A 32 4.15 4.79 -13.12
C PRO A 32 4.97 5.88 -12.41
N ARG A 33 4.85 7.13 -12.85
CA ARG A 33 5.53 8.28 -12.22
C ARG A 33 5.11 8.53 -10.78
N TRP A 34 3.90 8.11 -10.39
CA TRP A 34 3.45 8.20 -9.01
C TRP A 34 4.14 7.16 -8.13
N SER A 35 4.26 5.93 -8.61
CA SER A 35 5.03 4.89 -7.93
C SER A 35 6.50 5.27 -7.78
N ASP A 36 7.11 5.84 -8.82
CA ASP A 36 8.48 6.36 -8.77
C ASP A 36 8.61 7.42 -7.68
N TYR A 37 7.66 8.36 -7.62
CA TYR A 37 7.65 9.38 -6.57
C TYR A 37 7.57 8.76 -5.17
N LEU A 38 6.68 7.80 -4.92
CA LEU A 38 6.59 7.13 -3.62
C LEU A 38 7.88 6.35 -3.27
N ARG A 39 8.52 5.74 -4.27
CA ARG A 39 9.75 4.95 -4.12
C ARG A 39 10.98 5.82 -3.84
N ASP A 40 11.08 6.96 -4.53
CA ASP A 40 12.26 7.84 -4.50
C ASP A 40 12.25 8.88 -3.37
N ASN A 41 11.13 9.02 -2.65
CA ASN A 41 10.99 10.01 -1.59
C ASN A 41 10.79 9.36 -0.22
N ASP A 42 11.30 10.00 0.83
CA ASP A 42 11.05 9.58 2.21
C ASP A 42 9.56 9.64 2.53
N GLN A 43 8.98 8.50 2.89
CA GLN A 43 7.56 8.37 3.21
C GLN A 43 7.26 8.63 4.69
N THR A 44 8.26 8.94 5.52
CA THR A 44 8.07 9.27 6.95
C THR A 44 6.99 10.35 7.17
N PRO A 45 6.94 11.46 6.39
CA PRO A 45 5.86 12.44 6.51
C PRO A 45 4.46 11.84 6.29
N GLY A 46 4.30 10.96 5.29
CA GLY A 46 3.03 10.29 5.03
C GLY A 46 2.57 9.40 6.17
N TYR A 47 3.50 8.68 6.82
CA TYR A 47 3.16 7.90 8.02
C TYR A 47 2.87 8.78 9.24
N GLN A 48 3.52 9.95 9.38
CA GLN A 48 3.17 10.93 10.41
C GLN A 48 1.74 11.46 10.20
N PHE A 49 1.35 11.71 8.96
CA PHE A 49 -0.02 12.06 8.62
C PHE A 49 -1.00 10.92 8.96
N LEU A 50 -0.66 9.66 8.63
CA LEU A 50 -1.46 8.51 9.05
C LEU A 50 -1.63 8.47 10.57
N ARG A 51 -0.56 8.66 11.35
CA ARG A 51 -0.63 8.72 12.81
C ARG A 51 -1.61 9.79 13.29
N MET A 52 -1.57 10.99 12.71
CA MET A 52 -2.52 12.06 13.04
C MET A 52 -3.97 11.62 12.73
N MET A 53 -4.23 11.03 11.57
CA MET A 53 -5.56 10.52 11.21
C MET A 53 -6.07 9.47 12.21
N LEU A 54 -5.21 8.53 12.62
CA LEU A 54 -5.57 7.53 13.63
C LEU A 54 -5.86 8.16 15.00
N GLN A 55 -5.14 9.22 15.38
CA GLN A 55 -5.42 9.96 16.62
C GLN A 55 -6.79 10.66 16.56
N VAL A 56 -7.14 11.28 15.42
CA VAL A 56 -8.46 11.89 15.20
C VAL A 56 -9.57 10.84 15.33
N LEU A 57 -9.42 9.69 14.68
CA LEU A 57 -10.40 8.59 14.76
C LEU A 57 -10.50 8.01 16.17
N THR A 58 -9.38 7.88 16.89
CA THR A 58 -9.36 7.42 18.28
C THR A 58 -10.09 8.40 19.20
N HIS A 59 -9.88 9.70 18.99
CA HIS A 59 -10.59 10.74 19.73
C HIS A 59 -12.10 10.69 19.48
N GLN A 60 -12.51 10.46 18.23
CA GLN A 60 -13.92 10.34 17.85
C GLN A 60 -14.59 9.07 18.39
N ASP A 61 -13.92 7.90 18.39
CA ASP A 61 -14.46 6.66 19.00
C ASP A 61 -14.57 6.77 20.52
N GLY A 62 -13.76 7.63 21.15
CA GLY A 62 -13.77 7.87 22.60
C GLY A 62 -13.24 6.68 23.42
N ARG A 63 -12.64 5.67 22.77
CA ARG A 63 -12.12 4.45 23.42
C ARG A 63 -10.66 4.26 23.01
N GLN A 64 -9.83 3.87 23.98
CA GLN A 64 -8.46 3.47 23.70
C GLN A 64 -8.45 2.02 23.20
N ARG A 65 -8.15 1.82 21.92
CA ARG A 65 -7.99 0.51 21.28
C ARG A 65 -6.65 0.43 20.56
N ARG A 66 -6.16 -0.79 20.34
CA ARG A 66 -5.01 -1.03 19.47
C ARG A 66 -5.47 -1.01 18.01
N TRP A 67 -4.77 -0.22 17.19
CA TRP A 67 -5.01 -0.20 15.76
C TRP A 67 -4.44 -1.44 15.09
N VAL A 68 -5.16 -1.94 14.10
CA VAL A 68 -4.70 -2.95 13.15
C VAL A 68 -4.77 -2.32 11.78
N LEU A 69 -3.63 -2.21 11.12
CA LEU A 69 -3.47 -1.56 9.82
C LEU A 69 -3.03 -2.61 8.80
N LYS A 70 -3.38 -2.39 7.53
CA LYS A 70 -3.02 -3.32 6.45
C LYS A 70 -3.10 -2.59 5.13
N SER A 71 -1.94 -2.44 4.49
CA SER A 71 -1.82 -2.02 3.11
C SER A 71 -0.58 -2.67 2.48
N PRO A 72 -0.63 -3.18 1.23
CA PRO A 72 0.54 -3.70 0.53
C PRO A 72 1.72 -2.71 0.46
N GLN A 73 1.44 -1.41 0.39
CA GLN A 73 2.47 -0.35 0.41
C GLN A 73 3.40 -0.45 1.63
N HIS A 74 2.98 -1.02 2.75
CA HIS A 74 3.86 -1.18 3.91
C HIS A 74 5.09 -2.05 3.65
N LEU A 75 5.04 -2.95 2.65
CA LEU A 75 6.13 -3.87 2.32
C LEU A 75 7.44 -3.15 1.96
N GLU A 76 7.35 -1.94 1.42
CA GLU A 76 8.51 -1.13 1.02
C GLU A 76 8.84 0.00 2.02
N GLN A 77 8.15 0.06 3.16
CA GLN A 77 8.19 1.21 4.08
C GLN A 77 8.44 0.84 5.55
N PHE A 78 9.10 -0.28 5.83
CA PHE A 78 9.37 -0.71 7.21
C PHE A 78 10.09 0.35 8.04
N VAL A 79 11.12 0.99 7.48
CA VAL A 79 11.90 2.02 8.20
C VAL A 79 11.05 3.26 8.52
N PRO A 80 10.36 3.90 7.55
CA PRO A 80 9.41 4.99 7.85
C PRO A 80 8.35 4.63 8.89
N ILE A 81 7.79 3.42 8.83
CA ILE A 81 6.80 2.95 9.80
C ILE A 81 7.41 2.89 11.20
N MET A 82 8.59 2.28 11.36
CA MET A 82 9.27 2.18 12.66
C MET A 82 9.66 3.54 13.24
N ASN A 83 9.99 4.52 12.39
CA ASN A 83 10.28 5.89 12.82
C ASN A 83 9.04 6.56 13.45
N VAL A 84 7.84 6.28 12.92
CA VAL A 84 6.59 6.92 13.38
C VAL A 84 5.88 6.12 14.48
N PHE A 85 5.96 4.79 14.39
CA PHE A 85 5.34 3.81 15.26
C PHE A 85 6.41 2.84 15.81
N PRO A 86 7.27 3.30 16.74
CA PRO A 86 8.38 2.50 17.26
C PRO A 86 7.92 1.27 18.06
N ASP A 87 6.65 1.22 18.47
CA ASP A 87 6.00 0.10 19.16
C ASP A 87 5.14 -0.78 18.23
N ALA A 88 5.27 -0.60 16.91
CA ALA A 88 4.54 -1.40 15.94
C ALA A 88 4.93 -2.87 15.98
N THR A 89 3.93 -3.74 15.84
CA THR A 89 4.11 -5.17 15.59
C THR A 89 3.86 -5.43 14.12
N PHE A 90 4.82 -6.05 13.43
CA PHE A 90 4.73 -6.34 12.01
C PHE A 90 4.26 -7.78 11.77
N ILE A 91 3.30 -7.95 10.87
CA ILE A 91 2.86 -9.27 10.38
C ILE A 91 3.09 -9.28 8.88
N VAL A 92 4.10 -10.03 8.44
CA VAL A 92 4.44 -10.18 7.02
C VAL A 92 3.78 -11.45 6.50
N THR A 93 2.86 -11.30 5.55
CA THR A 93 2.20 -12.43 4.89
C THR A 93 3.02 -12.88 3.68
N HIS A 94 3.11 -14.19 3.48
CA HIS A 94 3.87 -14.78 2.39
C HIS A 94 2.94 -15.48 1.40
N ARG A 95 3.22 -15.27 0.11
CA ARG A 95 2.61 -15.98 -1.02
C ARG A 95 3.68 -16.08 -2.13
N ASP A 96 3.58 -17.10 -2.98
CA ASP A 96 4.47 -17.24 -4.14
C ASP A 96 4.49 -15.94 -4.97
N PRO A 97 5.66 -15.32 -5.20
CA PRO A 97 5.76 -14.05 -5.90
C PRO A 97 5.29 -14.14 -7.36
N VAL A 98 5.42 -15.30 -8.02
CA VAL A 98 4.93 -15.52 -9.38
C VAL A 98 3.40 -15.45 -9.39
N ASP A 99 2.76 -16.13 -8.44
CA ASP A 99 1.29 -16.11 -8.30
C ASP A 99 0.76 -14.71 -7.96
N VAL A 100 1.47 -13.97 -7.11
CA VAL A 100 1.13 -12.58 -6.76
C VAL A 100 1.21 -11.68 -8.00
N SER A 101 2.29 -11.78 -8.77
CA SER A 101 2.48 -10.97 -9.99
C SER A 101 1.40 -11.25 -11.04
N VAL A 102 1.08 -12.52 -11.30
CA VAL A 102 0.00 -12.90 -12.23
C VAL A 102 -1.35 -12.40 -11.74
N SER A 103 -1.64 -12.56 -10.44
CA SER A 103 -2.87 -12.08 -9.82
C SER A 103 -3.01 -10.55 -9.93
N MET A 104 -1.95 -9.80 -9.64
CA MET A 104 -1.95 -8.34 -9.69
C MET A 104 -2.11 -7.84 -11.13
N ALA A 105 -1.31 -8.37 -12.07
CA ALA A 105 -1.42 -8.01 -13.48
C ALA A 105 -2.83 -8.27 -14.03
N THR A 106 -3.44 -9.41 -13.66
CA THR A 106 -4.81 -9.76 -14.06
C THR A 106 -5.82 -8.77 -13.47
N MET A 107 -5.75 -8.52 -12.16
CA MET A 107 -6.65 -7.60 -11.47
C MET A 107 -6.59 -6.20 -12.08
N MET A 108 -5.38 -5.68 -12.30
CA MET A 108 -5.17 -4.32 -12.79
C MET A 108 -5.60 -4.16 -14.24
N THR A 109 -5.30 -5.14 -15.09
CA THR A 109 -5.82 -5.19 -16.47
C THR A 109 -7.35 -5.22 -16.48
N TYR A 110 -7.99 -5.97 -15.58
CA TYR A 110 -9.45 -6.04 -15.49
C TYR A 110 -10.04 -4.70 -15.03
N THR A 111 -9.47 -4.10 -13.98
CA THR A 111 -9.93 -2.82 -13.43
C THR A 111 -9.84 -1.70 -14.47
N MET A 112 -8.78 -1.64 -15.27
CA MET A 112 -8.62 -0.59 -16.29
C MET A 112 -9.72 -0.58 -17.36
N ARG A 113 -10.34 -1.74 -17.65
CA ARG A 113 -11.50 -1.80 -18.56
C ARG A 113 -12.72 -1.02 -18.08
N MET A 114 -12.76 -0.65 -16.81
CA MET A 114 -13.82 0.21 -16.28
C MET A 114 -13.63 1.69 -16.65
N SER A 115 -12.45 2.06 -17.17
CA SER A 115 -12.08 3.46 -17.44
C SER A 115 -11.66 3.70 -18.89
N ILE A 116 -11.25 2.66 -19.63
CA ILE A 116 -10.84 2.76 -21.03
C ILE A 116 -11.37 1.58 -21.85
N ASP A 117 -11.64 1.82 -23.14
CA ASP A 117 -12.21 0.82 -24.06
C ASP A 117 -11.22 -0.31 -24.39
N GLU A 118 -9.97 0.04 -24.67
CA GLU A 118 -8.90 -0.89 -25.02
C GLU A 118 -7.74 -0.79 -24.04
N VAL A 119 -7.40 -1.92 -23.40
CA VAL A 119 -6.29 -2.02 -22.44
C VAL A 119 -5.11 -2.70 -23.12
N ASP A 120 -3.95 -2.03 -23.17
CA ASP A 120 -2.68 -2.67 -23.52
C ASP A 120 -2.21 -3.58 -22.37
N VAL A 121 -2.64 -4.84 -22.43
CA VAL A 121 -2.35 -5.85 -21.42
C VAL A 121 -0.84 -6.04 -21.21
N ARG A 122 -0.02 -5.98 -22.27
CA ARG A 122 1.42 -6.25 -22.13
C ARG A 122 2.10 -5.16 -21.33
N THR A 123 1.79 -3.91 -21.63
CA THR A 123 2.34 -2.75 -20.91
C THR A 123 1.91 -2.76 -19.44
N VAL A 124 0.62 -2.98 -19.17
CA VAL A 124 0.09 -3.00 -17.80
C VAL A 124 0.66 -4.17 -17.00
N ALA A 125 0.70 -5.38 -17.58
CA ALA A 125 1.23 -6.56 -16.91
C ALA A 125 2.73 -6.45 -16.64
N GLY A 126 3.52 -6.00 -17.63
CA GLY A 126 4.96 -5.79 -17.47
C GLY A 126 5.26 -4.84 -16.32
N TYR A 127 4.59 -3.68 -16.30
CA TYR A 127 4.73 -2.71 -15.21
C TYR A 127 4.43 -3.32 -13.83
N TRP A 128 3.35 -4.09 -13.67
CA TRP A 128 3.01 -4.67 -12.38
C TRP A 128 3.93 -5.82 -11.96
N ILE A 129 4.49 -6.58 -12.91
CA ILE A 129 5.52 -7.58 -12.61
C ILE A 129 6.76 -6.89 -12.03
N ASP A 130 7.25 -5.86 -12.71
CA ASP A 130 8.43 -5.09 -12.27
C ASP A 130 8.16 -4.44 -10.91
N ARG A 131 6.97 -3.84 -10.73
CA ARG A 131 6.58 -3.20 -9.47
C ARG A 131 6.52 -4.16 -8.29
N ILE A 132 6.01 -5.38 -8.49
CA ILE A 132 5.98 -6.40 -7.43
C ILE A 132 7.39 -6.84 -7.07
N ASP A 133 8.28 -7.00 -8.05
CA ASP A 133 9.70 -7.30 -7.81
C ASP A 133 10.39 -6.20 -6.99
N GLU A 134 10.12 -4.93 -7.31
CA GLU A 134 10.61 -3.79 -6.52
C GLU A 134 10.11 -3.80 -5.07
N MET A 135 8.81 -4.03 -4.85
CA MET A 135 8.22 -4.09 -3.51
C MET A 135 8.80 -5.25 -2.70
N LEU A 136 8.95 -6.42 -3.32
CA LEU A 136 9.54 -7.59 -2.68
C LEU A 136 11.01 -7.35 -2.36
N SER A 137 11.77 -6.77 -3.28
CA SER A 137 13.18 -6.43 -3.09
C SER A 137 13.37 -5.43 -1.95
N ALA A 138 12.50 -4.43 -1.84
CA ALA A 138 12.50 -3.49 -0.73
C ALA A 138 12.18 -4.18 0.61
N CYS A 139 11.16 -5.06 0.61
CA CYS A 139 10.80 -5.85 1.77
C CYS A 139 11.98 -6.71 2.25
N LEU A 140 12.62 -7.45 1.35
CA LEU A 140 13.76 -8.31 1.67
C LEU A 140 14.98 -7.51 2.17
N ARG A 141 15.24 -6.35 1.57
CA ARG A 141 16.35 -5.45 1.99
C ARG A 141 16.18 -4.96 3.42
N ASP A 142 14.95 -4.67 3.85
CA ASP A 142 14.68 -4.06 5.15
C ASP A 142 14.14 -5.07 6.19
N HIS A 143 13.97 -6.34 5.82
CA HIS A 143 13.38 -7.39 6.65
C HIS A 143 14.17 -7.64 7.94
N ASP A 144 15.50 -7.60 7.88
CA ASP A 144 16.39 -7.80 9.03
C ASP A 144 16.34 -6.66 10.05
N LYS A 145 15.71 -5.54 9.70
CA LYS A 145 15.49 -4.39 10.60
C LYS A 145 14.21 -4.53 11.42
N LEU A 146 13.33 -5.48 11.09
CA LEU A 146 12.08 -5.67 11.82
C LEU A 146 12.37 -6.14 13.26
N PRO A 147 11.56 -5.69 14.24
CA PRO A 147 11.65 -6.20 15.60
C PRO A 147 11.33 -7.71 15.65
N PRO A 148 11.88 -8.43 16.64
CA PRO A 148 11.67 -9.88 16.80
C PRO A 148 10.23 -10.25 17.15
#